data_AF-A0A7L2SRQ7-F1
#
_entry.id   AF-A0A7L2SRQ7-F1
#
_cell.length_a   1.000
_cell.length_b   1.000
_cell.length_c   1.000
_cell.angle_alpha   90.00
_cell.angle_beta   90.00
_cell.angle_gamma   90.00
#
_symmetry.space_group_name_H-M   'P 1'
#
loop_
_entity.id
_entity.type
_entity.pdbx_description
1 polymer ?
#
loop_
_entity_poly.entity_id
_entity_poly.type
_entity_poly.pdbx_seq_one_letter_code
_entity_poly.pdbx_strand_id
1 'polypeptide(L)' 'LTVHQRRHSGHHLIMCPCCNRSFTWVSDFVRQHWTHVGVRPHQCGICQKTFKRFSHLKAHQRIHRRQERPFTCANPV' A
#
# COMPACT_ATOMS: atom_id res chain seq x y z
N LEU A 1 -20.20 -14.37 -4.19
CA LEU A 1 -20.73 -15.04 -2.97
C LEU A 1 -19.64 -15.76 -2.16
N THR A 2 -18.72 -16.51 -2.77
CA THR A 2 -17.62 -17.24 -2.09
C THR A 2 -16.61 -16.37 -1.31
N VAL A 3 -16.36 -15.12 -1.74
CA VAL A 3 -15.47 -14.17 -1.01
C VAL A 3 -16.15 -13.59 0.22
N HIS A 4 -17.44 -13.28 0.11
CA HIS A 4 -18.26 -12.76 1.22
C HIS A 4 -18.49 -13.84 2.29
N GLN A 5 -18.74 -15.09 1.87
CA GLN A 5 -18.95 -16.22 2.78
C GLN A 5 -17.72 -16.54 3.65
N ARG A 6 -16.50 -16.36 3.15
CA ARG A 6 -15.27 -16.53 3.95
C ARG A 6 -15.16 -15.58 5.14
N ARG A 7 -15.84 -14.44 5.11
CA ARG A 7 -15.91 -13.50 6.25
C ARG A 7 -16.79 -14.03 7.38
N HIS A 8 -17.73 -14.93 7.07
CA HIS A 8 -18.67 -15.51 8.03
C HIS A 8 -18.20 -16.86 8.57
N SER A 9 -17.42 -17.64 7.80
CA SER A 9 -17.14 -19.04 8.14
C SER A 9 -15.88 -19.29 8.99
N GLY A 10 -15.08 -18.28 9.34
CA GLY A 10 -13.96 -18.39 10.30
C GLY A 10 -12.82 -19.39 9.97
N HIS A 11 -12.94 -20.23 8.94
CA HIS A 11 -12.23 -21.50 8.90
C HIS A 11 -10.91 -21.56 8.12
N HIS A 12 -10.45 -20.46 7.51
CA HIS A 12 -9.17 -20.46 6.81
C HIS A 12 -8.40 -19.17 7.09
N LEU A 13 -7.96 -19.05 8.33
CA LEU A 13 -7.10 -17.95 8.77
C LEU A 13 -5.63 -18.33 8.58
N ILE A 14 -4.87 -17.44 7.95
CA ILE A 14 -3.42 -17.54 7.81
C ILE A 14 -2.80 -16.84 9.01
N MET A 15 -1.99 -17.56 9.79
CA MET A 15 -1.36 -17.03 10.99
C MET A 15 0.03 -16.49 10.69
N CYS A 16 0.34 -15.31 11.22
CA CYS A 16 1.69 -14.76 11.17
C CYS A 16 2.56 -15.34 12.29
N PRO A 17 3.65 -16.05 12.00
CA PRO A 17 4.50 -16.66 13.03
C PRO A 17 5.23 -15.61 13.89
N CYS A 18 5.40 -14.38 13.39
CA CYS A 18 6.11 -13.32 14.11
C CYS A 18 5.25 -12.60 15.16
N CYS A 19 3.93 -12.51 14.97
CA CYS A 19 3.04 -11.72 15.83
C CYS A 19 1.71 -12.41 16.18
N ASN A 20 1.57 -13.67 15.79
CA ASN A 20 0.40 -14.52 16.02
C ASN A 20 -0.95 -13.92 15.58
N ARG A 21 -0.92 -12.97 14.62
CA ARG A 21 -2.14 -12.41 14.01
C ARG A 21 -2.66 -13.33 12.92
N SER A 22 -3.98 -13.51 12.88
CA SER A 22 -4.73 -14.22 11.84
C SER A 22 -5.17 -13.28 10.71
N PHE A 23 -5.15 -13.79 9.49
CA PHE A 23 -5.62 -13.08 8.30
C PHE A 23 -6.54 -13.99 7.47
N THR A 24 -7.67 -13.46 7.02
CA THR A 24 -8.59 -14.20 6.12
C THR A 24 -8.05 -14.30 4.68
N TRP A 25 -7.13 -13.41 4.31
CA TRP A 25 -6.60 -13.30 2.95
C TRP A 25 -5.08 -13.36 2.92
N VAL A 26 -4.52 -14.11 1.97
CA VAL A 26 -3.07 -14.20 1.73
C VAL A 26 -2.47 -12.82 1.46
N SER A 27 -3.15 -11.98 0.68
CA SER A 27 -2.71 -10.62 0.37
C SER A 27 -2.55 -9.74 1.62
N ASP A 28 -3.45 -9.90 2.61
CA ASP A 28 -3.37 -9.17 3.87
C ASP A 28 -2.23 -9.71 4.75
N PHE A 29 -2.06 -11.04 4.80
CA PHE A 29 -0.93 -11.68 5.48
C PHE A 29 0.42 -11.25 4.91
N VAL A 30 0.62 -11.34 3.59
CA VAL A 30 1.87 -10.96 2.91
C VAL A 30 2.18 -9.48 3.13
N ARG A 31 1.17 -8.61 3.07
CA ARG A 31 1.33 -7.19 3.35
C ARG A 31 1.76 -6.92 4.78
N GLN A 32 1.17 -7.64 5.75
CA GLN A 32 1.65 -7.57 7.14
C GLN A 32 3.08 -8.11 7.24
N HIS A 33 3.39 -9.22 6.59
CA HIS A 33 4.72 -9.83 6.65
C HIS A 33 5.82 -8.87 6.17
N TRP A 34 5.60 -8.10 5.11
CA TRP A 34 6.51 -7.02 4.69
C TRP A 34 6.78 -5.98 5.78
N THR A 35 5.88 -5.80 6.75
CA THR A 35 6.16 -4.92 7.90
C THR A 35 7.20 -5.49 8.84
N HIS A 36 7.27 -6.81 9.00
CA HIS A 36 8.26 -7.50 9.82
C HIS A 36 9.62 -7.55 9.13
N VAL A 37 9.65 -7.86 7.82
CA VAL A 37 10.91 -7.95 7.04
C VAL A 37 11.42 -6.55 6.61
N GLY A 38 10.62 -5.50 6.81
CA GLY A 38 10.97 -4.14 6.40
C GLY A 38 10.92 -3.89 4.88
N VAL A 39 10.51 -4.89 4.10
CA VAL A 39 10.41 -4.81 2.64
C VAL A 39 9.33 -3.81 2.22
N ARG A 40 9.65 -3.01 1.22
CA ARG A 40 8.74 -2.01 0.62
C ARG A 40 8.77 -2.19 -0.90
N PRO A 41 7.90 -3.05 -1.46
CA PRO A 41 8.02 -3.49 -2.85
C PRO A 41 7.66 -2.42 -3.89
N HIS A 42 7.01 -1.34 -3.46
CA HIS A 42 6.54 -0.30 -4.38
C HIS A 42 7.47 0.90 -4.33
N GLN A 43 8.32 1.05 -5.34
CA GLN A 43 9.27 2.15 -5.46
C GLN A 43 8.75 3.25 -6.38
N CYS A 44 8.98 4.50 -6.00
CA CYS A 44 8.72 5.64 -6.87
C CYS A 44 9.86 5.76 -7.89
N GLY A 45 9.55 5.67 -9.17
CA GLY A 45 10.56 5.84 -10.23
C GLY A 45 11.17 7.25 -10.32
N ILE A 46 10.58 8.27 -9.68
CA ILE A 46 11.04 9.66 -9.73
C ILE A 46 12.04 9.97 -8.62
N CYS A 47 11.67 9.69 -7.36
CA CYS A 47 12.49 10.02 -6.19
C CYS A 47 13.02 8.79 -5.42
N GLN A 48 12.83 7.59 -5.95
CA GLN A 48 13.25 6.31 -5.37
C GLN A 48 12.69 6.01 -3.96
N LYS A 49 11.73 6.80 -3.46
CA LYS A 49 11.01 6.49 -2.21
C LYS A 49 10.21 5.21 -2.36
N THR A 50 10.30 4.35 -1.33
CA THR A 50 9.62 3.05 -1.32
C THR A 50 8.41 3.04 -0.38
N PHE A 51 7.39 2.26 -0.74
CA PHE A 51 6.09 2.18 -0.07
C PHE A 51 5.69 0.72 0.17
N LYS A 52 5.00 0.48 1.29
CA LYS A 52 4.43 -0.84 1.63
C LYS A 52 3.12 -1.14 0.87
N ARG A 53 2.47 -0.13 0.29
CA ARG A 53 1.19 -0.26 -0.42
C ARG A 53 1.22 0.48 -1.75
N PHE A 54 0.69 -0.15 -2.79
CA PHE A 54 0.58 0.46 -4.11
C PHE A 54 -0.30 1.73 -4.11
N SER A 55 -1.40 1.73 -3.37
CA SER A 55 -2.27 2.92 -3.25
C SER A 55 -1.53 4.13 -2.67
N HIS A 56 -0.59 3.90 -1.75
CA HIS A 56 0.24 4.97 -1.18
C HIS A 56 1.26 5.48 -2.20
N LEU A 57 1.90 4.59 -2.98
CA LEU A 57 2.76 4.98 -4.10
C LEU A 57 1.98 5.83 -5.11
N LYS A 58 0.80 5.37 -5.53
CA LYS A 58 -0.06 6.09 -6.48
C LYS A 58 -0.47 7.46 -5.95
N ALA A 59 -0.82 7.55 -4.66
CA ALA A 59 -1.12 8.83 -4.02
C ALA A 59 0.10 9.76 -4.00
N HIS A 60 1.28 9.22 -3.68
CA HIS A 60 2.54 9.94 -3.65
C HIS A 60 2.97 10.47 -5.03
N GLN A 61 2.79 9.69 -6.10
CA GLN A 61 3.11 10.12 -7.47
C GLN A 61 2.37 11.41 -7.88
N ARG A 62 1.20 11.69 -7.30
CA ARG A 62 0.48 12.96 -7.56
C ARG A 62 1.24 14.19 -7.08
N ILE A 63 2.15 14.06 -6.11
CA ILE A 63 2.99 15.16 -5.62
C ILE A 63 3.99 15.57 -6.70
N HIS A 64 4.57 14.61 -7.42
CA HIS A 64 5.50 14.91 -8.51
C HIS A 64 4.80 15.63 -9.67
N ARG A 65 3.57 15.23 -10.02
CA ARG A 65 2.75 15.96 -10.99
C ARG A 65 2.47 17.42 -10.57
N ARG A 66 2.42 17.70 -9.26
CA ARG A 66 2.28 19.06 -8.72
C ARG A 66 3.59 19.85 -8.78
N GLN A 67 4.75 19.18 -8.68
CA GLN A 67 6.07 19.79 -8.87
C GLN A 67 6.36 20.10 -10.35
N GLU A 68 5.76 19.34 -11.28
CA GLU A 68 5.91 19.54 -12.73
C GLU A 68 5.02 20.65 -13.30
N ARG A 69 3.98 21.08 -12.58
CA ARG A 69 3.23 22.29 -12.92
C ARG A 69 3.80 23.46 -12.11
N PRO A 70 4.63 24.34 -12.69
CA PRO A 70 4.88 25.61 -12.05
C PRO A 70 3.51 26.27 -11.87
N PHE A 71 3.14 26.54 -10.62
CA PHE A 71 2.01 27.42 -10.33
C PHE A 71 2.46 28.81 -10.77
N THR A 72 2.36 29.10 -12.07
CA THR A 72 2.50 30.46 -12.57
C THR A 72 1.27 31.21 -12.09
N CYS A 73 1.41 31.90 -10.96
CA CYS A 73 0.49 32.98 -10.62
C CYS A 73 0.81 34.11 -11.60
N ALA A 74 0.14 34.09 -12.76
CA ALA A 74 0.10 35.25 -13.62
C ALA A 74 -1.08 36.11 -13.11
N ASN A 75 -0.77 37.11 -12.31
CA ASN A 75 -1.56 38.33 -12.39
C ASN A 75 -0.57 39.49 -12.59
N PRO A 76 -0.54 40.07 -13.81
CA PRO A 76 0.16 41.32 -14.07
C PRO A 76 -0.53 42.47 -13.33
N VAL A 77 0.26 43.54 -13.13
CA VAL A 77 -0.06 44.84 -12.53
C VAL A 77 -1.47 45.33 -12.87
#